data_AF-A0A091E4X0-F1
#
_entry.id   AF-A0A091E4X0-F1
#
_cell.length_a   1.000
_cell.length_b   1.000
_cell.length_c   1.000
_cell.angle_alpha   90.00
_cell.angle_beta   90.00
_cell.angle_gamma   90.00
#
_symmetry.space_group_name_H-M   'P 1'
#
loop_
_entity.id
_entity.type
_entity.pdbx_description
1 polymer ?
#
loop_
_entity_poly.entity_id
_entity_poly.type
_entity_poly.pdbx_seq_one_letter_code
_entity_poly.pdbx_strand_id
1 'polypeptide(L)'
;MAQAIALYGMVMAVVSANALHGDANLYKGFLQSGTGLRVGSNGLVASFAISILSSSSVPGMTKQPWLFVGMVTILTLAEVLSL
;
A
#
# COMPACT_ATOMS: atom_id res chain seq x y z
N MET A 1 -8.84 -7.51 -0.89
CA MET A 1 -7.72 -7.10 -1.76
C MET A 1 -6.73 -6.35 -0.89
N ALA A 2 -5.77 -7.07 -0.31
CA ALA A 2 -4.69 -6.52 0.52
C ALA A 2 -3.31 -6.94 -0.03
N GLN A 3 -3.30 -7.83 -1.03
CA GLN A 3 -2.10 -8.42 -1.62
C GLN A 3 -1.35 -7.41 -2.51
N ALA A 4 -2.04 -6.43 -3.10
CA ALA A 4 -1.43 -5.45 -4.00
C ALA A 4 -0.43 -4.51 -3.29
N ILE A 5 -0.75 -4.05 -2.07
CA ILE A 5 0.12 -3.14 -1.30
C ILE A 5 1.48 -3.81 -0.99
N ALA A 6 1.47 -5.09 -0.64
CA ALA A 6 2.69 -5.85 -0.37
C ALA A 6 3.56 -6.01 -1.63
N LEU A 7 2.94 -6.16 -2.80
CA LEU A 7 3.67 -6.25 -4.08
C LEU A 7 4.36 -4.92 -4.43
N TYR A 8 3.72 -3.77 -4.18
CA TYR A 8 4.37 -2.47 -4.40
C TYR A 8 5.61 -2.28 -3.51
N GLY A 9 5.51 -2.64 -2.22
CA GLY A 9 6.64 -2.61 -1.30
C GLY A 9 7.77 -3.56 -1.71
N MET A 10 7.42 -4.77 -2.19
CA MET A 10 8.39 -5.75 -2.69
C MET A 10 9.12 -5.24 -3.94
N VAL A 11 8.40 -4.68 -4.92
CA VAL A 11 9.00 -4.13 -6.14
C VAL A 11 9.96 -2.98 -5.79
N MET A 12 9.57 -2.07 -4.90
CA MET A 12 10.44 -0.98 -4.46
C MET A 12 11.70 -1.50 -3.75
N ALA A 13 11.58 -2.53 -2.90
CA ALA A 13 12.73 -3.14 -2.25
C ALA A 13 13.71 -3.77 -3.26
N VAL A 14 13.20 -4.45 -4.30
CA VAL A 14 14.03 -5.07 -5.34
C VAL A 14 14.72 -4.02 -6.21
N VAL A 15 14.01 -2.96 -6.62
CA VAL A 15 14.60 -1.85 -7.39
C VAL A 15 15.68 -1.13 -6.57
N SER A 16 15.40 -0.92 -5.28
CA SER A 16 16.35 -0.33 -4.32
C SER A 16 17.60 -1.20 -4.16
N ALA A 17 17.45 -2.52 -3.98
CA ALA A 17 18.58 -3.43 -3.83
C ALA A 17 19.50 -3.47 -5.07
N ASN A 18 18.92 -3.40 -6.28
CA ASN A 18 19.70 -3.36 -7.53
C ASN A 18 20.45 -2.04 -7.74
N ALA A 19 20.06 -0.96 -7.07
CA ALA A 19 20.71 0.34 -7.19
C ALA A 19 21.98 0.48 -6.31
N LEU A 20 22.27 -0.51 -5.45
CA LEU A 20 23.42 -0.53 -4.54
C LEU A 20 24.69 -0.98 -5.28
N HIS A 21 25.37 -0.07 -5.96
CA HIS A 21 26.72 -0.28 -6.48
C HIS A 21 27.77 0.34 -5.54
N GLY A 22 28.97 -0.27 -5.48
CA GLY A 22 30.04 -0.08 -4.48
C GLY A 22 30.71 1.30 -4.38
N ASP A 23 30.07 2.36 -4.82
CA ASP A 23 30.54 3.76 -4.71
C ASP A 23 29.36 4.72 -4.46
N ALA A 24 28.49 4.33 -3.53
CA ALA A 24 27.30 5.10 -3.19
C ALA A 24 27.66 6.25 -2.24
N ASN A 25 27.59 7.48 -2.75
CA ASN A 25 27.70 8.70 -1.93
C ASN A 25 26.73 8.64 -0.73
N LEU A 26 27.17 9.06 0.46
CA LEU A 26 26.36 9.14 1.69
C LEU A 26 24.99 9.79 1.46
N TYR A 27 24.93 10.79 0.58
CA TYR A 27 23.69 11.43 0.15
C TYR A 27 22.69 10.45 -0.49
N LYS A 28 23.15 9.56 -1.36
CA LYS A 28 22.30 8.54 -2.02
C LYS A 28 21.79 7.51 -1.01
N GLY A 29 22.61 7.10 -0.05
CA GLY A 29 22.19 6.19 1.02
C GLY A 29 21.09 6.79 1.91
N PHE A 30 21.23 8.06 2.30
CA PHE A 30 20.22 8.75 3.10
C PHE A 30 18.91 8.97 2.30
N LEU A 31 19.03 9.28 1.01
CA LEU A 31 17.89 9.41 0.11
C LEU A 31 17.12 8.08 -0.02
N GLN A 32 17.84 6.96 -0.19
CA GLN A 32 17.24 5.63 -0.31
C GLN A 32 16.54 5.19 0.98
N SER A 33 17.16 5.43 2.14
CA SER A 33 16.55 5.20 3.45
C SER A 33 15.25 6.03 3.63
N GLY A 34 15.29 7.31 3.24
CA GLY A 34 14.11 8.18 3.28
C GLY A 34 12.98 7.73 2.34
N THR A 35 13.31 7.23 1.14
CA THR A 35 12.31 6.68 0.23
C THR A 35 11.64 5.43 0.77
N GLY A 36 12.42 4.52 1.40
CA GLY A 36 11.87 3.30 2.02
C GLY A 36 10.92 3.61 3.17
N LEU A 37 11.29 4.55 4.06
CA LEU A 37 10.45 4.98 5.17
C LEU A 37 9.13 5.60 4.72
N ARG A 38 9.15 6.43 3.66
CA ARG A 38 7.94 7.06 3.09
C ARG A 38 6.98 6.02 2.50
N VAL A 39 7.50 5.13 1.65
CA VAL A 39 6.68 4.08 1.01
C VAL A 39 6.13 3.11 2.07
N GLY A 40 6.95 2.70 3.04
CA GLY A 40 6.52 1.81 4.14
C GLY A 40 5.44 2.43 5.02
N SER A 41 5.58 3.71 5.40
CA SER A 41 4.59 4.40 6.23
C SER A 41 3.26 4.59 5.49
N ASN A 42 3.30 4.87 4.19
CA ASN A 42 2.10 4.99 3.36
C ASN A 42 1.35 3.66 3.25
N GLY A 43 2.09 2.56 3.02
CA GLY A 43 1.51 1.22 2.96
C GLY A 43 0.84 0.78 4.27
N LEU A 44 1.38 1.18 5.43
CA LEU A 44 0.77 0.93 6.74
C LEU A 44 -0.56 1.69 6.91
N VAL A 45 -0.59 2.99 6.55
CA VAL A 45 -1.80 3.81 6.64
C VAL A 45 -2.89 3.29 5.70
N ALA A 46 -2.53 2.96 4.45
CA ALA A 46 -3.47 2.39 3.48
C ALA A 46 -4.04 1.04 3.95
N SER A 47 -3.18 0.16 4.48
CA SER A 47 -3.62 -1.15 5.00
C SER A 47 -4.54 -1.01 6.21
N PHE A 48 -4.28 -0.03 7.08
CA PHE A 48 -5.15 0.27 8.22
C PHE A 48 -6.54 0.75 7.76
N ALA A 49 -6.60 1.66 6.79
CA ALA A 49 -7.86 2.12 6.21
C ALA A 49 -8.66 0.96 5.58
N ILE A 50 -8.01 0.11 4.79
CA ILE A 50 -8.63 -1.07 4.16
C ILE A 50 -9.15 -2.05 5.22
N SER A 51 -8.41 -2.25 6.32
CA SER A 51 -8.84 -3.15 7.39
C SER A 51 -10.13 -2.68 8.06
N ILE A 52 -10.30 -1.37 8.24
CA ILE A 52 -11.53 -0.78 8.80
C ILE A 52 -12.69 -0.94 7.81
N LEU A 53 -12.46 -0.58 6.54
CA LEU A 53 -13.43 -0.74 5.45
C LEU A 53 -13.88 -2.19 5.26
N SER A 54 -12.95 -3.15 5.42
CA SER A 54 -13.26 -4.58 5.34
C SER A 54 -14.19 -5.02 6.48
N SER A 55 -14.02 -4.50 7.70
CA SER A 55 -14.89 -4.81 8.84
C SER A 55 -16.33 -4.30 8.63
N SER A 56 -16.49 -3.11 8.03
CA SER A 56 -17.81 -2.55 7.70
C SER A 56 -18.43 -3.12 6.41
N SER A 57 -17.62 -3.74 5.54
CA SER A 57 -18.07 -4.28 4.25
C SER A 57 -19.07 -5.43 4.39
N VAL A 58 -18.82 -6.38 5.30
CA VAL A 58 -19.60 -7.61 5.43
C VAL A 58 -21.03 -7.34 5.91
N PRO A 59 -21.29 -6.54 6.96
CA PRO A 59 -22.66 -6.29 7.43
C PRO A 59 -23.52 -5.53 6.41
N GLY A 60 -22.92 -4.61 5.63
CA GLY A 60 -23.62 -3.84 4.60
C GLY A 60 -24.07 -4.71 3.42
N MET A 61 -23.21 -5.63 2.99
CA MET A 61 -23.50 -6.56 1.89
C MET A 61 -24.59 -7.58 2.26
N THR A 62 -24.67 -7.98 3.53
CA THR A 62 -25.73 -8.90 4.01
C THR A 62 -27.11 -8.26 3.98
N LYS A 63 -27.21 -6.93 4.19
CA LYS A 63 -28.51 -6.24 4.22
C LYS A 63 -29.01 -5.82 2.85
N GLN A 64 -28.10 -5.47 1.92
CA GLN A 64 -28.46 -5.04 0.57
C GLN A 64 -27.41 -5.48 -0.45
N PRO A 65 -27.72 -6.42 -1.36
CA PRO A 65 -26.72 -6.98 -2.28
C PRO A 65 -26.23 -5.97 -3.34
N TRP A 66 -27.00 -4.92 -3.64
CA TRP A 66 -26.58 -3.88 -4.60
C TRP A 66 -25.48 -2.96 -4.07
N LEU A 67 -25.21 -2.96 -2.76
CA LEU A 67 -24.11 -2.19 -2.17
C LEU A 67 -22.72 -2.77 -2.51
N PHE A 68 -22.65 -3.97 -3.09
CA PHE A 68 -21.39 -4.64 -3.43
C PHE A 68 -20.48 -3.76 -4.31
N VAL A 69 -21.04 -3.16 -5.37
CA VAL A 69 -20.26 -2.29 -6.28
C VAL A 69 -19.73 -1.05 -5.56
N GLY A 70 -20.53 -0.45 -4.67
CA GLY A 70 -20.11 0.69 -3.86
C GLY A 70 -18.97 0.31 -2.90
N MET A 71 -19.10 -0.80 -2.17
CA MET A 71 -18.07 -1.31 -1.26
C MET A 71 -16.75 -1.57 -1.98
N VAL A 72 -16.79 -2.24 -3.15
CA VAL A 72 -15.61 -2.52 -3.97
C VAL A 72 -14.96 -1.24 -4.46
N THR A 73 -15.74 -0.26 -4.91
CA THR A 73 -15.23 1.03 -5.39
C THR A 73 -14.45 1.76 -4.30
N ILE A 74 -14.96 1.76 -3.07
CA ILE A 74 -14.28 2.41 -1.93
C ILE A 74 -13.01 1.61 -1.54
N LEU A 75 -13.05 0.28 -1.61
CA LEU A 75 -11.88 -0.57 -1.38
C LEU A 75 -10.75 -0.27 -2.37
N THR A 76 -11.08 -0.09 -3.65
CA THR A 76 -10.10 0.26 -4.69
C THR A 76 -9.55 1.68 -4.54
N LEU A 77 -10.38 2.65 -4.14
CA LEU A 77 -9.89 4.01 -3.86
C LEU A 77 -8.93 4.05 -2.67
N ALA A 78 -9.17 3.23 -1.64
CA ALA A 78 -8.25 3.07 -0.52
C ALA A 78 -6.92 2.43 -0.96
N GLU A 79 -6.92 1.58 -1.99
CA GLU A 79 -5.70 0.99 -2.53
C GLU A 79 -4.82 2.02 -3.26
N VAL A 80 -5.43 3.00 -3.93
CA VAL A 80 -4.72 4.12 -4.59
C VAL A 80 -4.00 5.01 -3.58
N LEU A 81 -4.38 5.01 -2.29
CA LEU A 81 -3.64 5.76 -1.26
C LEU A 81 -2.19 5.27 -1.13
N SER A 82 -1.92 4.00 -1.44
CA SER A 82 -0.57 3.41 -1.35
C SER A 82 0.33 3.70 -2.56
N LEU A 83 -0.22 4.23 -3.66
CA LEU A 83 0.47 4.54 -4.93
C LEU A 83 1.07 5.96 -4.91
#